data_AF-A0A916SLD3-F1
#
_entry.id   AF-A0A916SLD3-F1
#
_cell.length_a   1.000
_cell.length_b   1.000
_cell.length_c   1.000
_cell.angle_alpha   90.00
_cell.angle_beta   90.00
_cell.angle_gamma   90.00
#
_symmetry.space_group_name_H-M   'P 1'
#
loop_
_entity.id
_entity.type
_entity.pdbx_description
1 polymer ?
#
loop_
_entity_poly.entity_id
_entity_poly.type
_entity_poly.pdbx_seq_one_letter_code
_entity_poly.pdbx_strand_id
1 'polypeptide(L)'
;MLYPHFQKAVVPGWLDKGLKWRHGSTPFLDNMVLLAPDPAWVKTLPNGKPPDRNDFMRYGTDLASRMKAWRTAVMASAQLVDELQEWLRRPDMGRVQAI
;
A
#
# COMPACT_ATOMS: atom_id res chain seq x y z
N MET A 1 17.82 1.61 -2.34
CA MET A 1 16.74 2.63 -2.47
C MET A 1 15.56 2.21 -1.58
N LEU A 2 15.03 3.10 -0.75
CA LEU A 2 13.78 2.86 0.00
C LEU A 2 12.60 3.30 -0.88
N TYR A 3 11.64 2.41 -1.12
CA TYR A 3 10.49 2.68 -1.96
C TYR A 3 9.18 2.45 -1.18
N PRO A 4 8.54 3.50 -0.66
CA PRO A 4 7.21 3.40 -0.07
C PRO A 4 6.16 3.13 -1.15
N HIS A 5 5.33 2.11 -0.96
CA HIS A 5 4.32 1.71 -1.94
C HIS A 5 3.04 1.22 -1.26
N PHE A 6 1.91 1.34 -1.94
CA PHE A 6 0.60 0.95 -1.40
C PHE A 6 0.29 -0.55 -1.60
N GLN A 7 1.13 -1.26 -2.33
CA GLN A 7 1.00 -2.70 -2.60
C GLN A 7 2.38 -3.35 -2.71
N LYS A 8 2.46 -4.66 -2.46
CA LYS A 8 3.72 -5.42 -2.57
C LYS A 8 4.21 -5.60 -4.01
N ALA A 9 3.31 -5.57 -4.99
CA ALA A 9 3.67 -5.76 -6.38
C ALA A 9 4.32 -4.48 -6.96
N VAL A 10 5.50 -4.65 -7.55
CA VAL A 10 6.20 -3.62 -8.32
C VAL A 10 6.18 -4.04 -9.78
N VAL A 11 5.57 -3.22 -10.64
CA VAL A 11 5.42 -3.52 -12.07
C VAL A 11 6.44 -2.69 -12.86
N PRO A 12 7.46 -3.30 -13.49
CA PRO A 12 8.44 -2.56 -14.27
C PRO A 12 7.84 -2.01 -15.57
N GLY A 13 7.90 -0.69 -15.74
CA GLY A 13 7.56 -0.02 -17.00
C GLY A 13 6.90 1.36 -16.84
N TRP A 14 6.84 2.09 -17.95
CA TRP A 14 6.08 3.33 -18.08
C TRP A 14 4.64 3.00 -18.49
N LEU A 15 3.66 3.53 -17.74
CA LEU A 15 2.22 3.37 -17.92
C LEU A 15 1.74 1.95 -17.60
N ASP A 16 0.77 1.88 -16.68
CA ASP A 16 0.11 0.67 -16.16
C ASP A 16 -0.73 -0.03 -17.25
N LYS A 17 -0.06 -0.48 -18.33
CA LYS A 17 -0.67 -1.41 -19.27
C LYS A 17 -0.89 -2.70 -18.49
N GLY A 18 -2.10 -3.27 -18.59
CA GLY A 18 -2.53 -4.50 -17.92
C GLY A 18 -1.80 -5.78 -18.39
N LEU A 19 -0.49 -5.70 -18.58
CA LEU A 19 0.41 -6.77 -18.96
C LEU A 19 0.74 -7.58 -17.71
N LYS A 20 -0.16 -8.52 -17.39
CA LYS A 20 -0.07 -9.38 -16.20
C LYS A 20 1.26 -10.18 -16.07
N TRP A 21 2.01 -10.33 -17.15
CA TRP A 21 3.30 -11.03 -17.16
C TRP A 21 4.48 -10.22 -16.60
N ARG A 22 4.32 -8.91 -16.33
CA ARG A 22 5.40 -8.02 -15.84
C ARG A 22 5.44 -7.86 -14.30
N HIS A 23 4.99 -8.83 -13.54
CA HIS A 23 4.90 -8.70 -12.07
C HIS A 23 6.01 -9.44 -11.30
N GLY A 24 7.03 -9.95 -11.99
CA GLY A 24 8.17 -10.64 -11.36
C GLY A 24 9.26 -9.66 -10.93
N SER A 25 9.92 -9.97 -9.81
CA SER A 25 11.15 -9.28 -9.42
C SER A 25 12.22 -9.44 -10.51
N THR A 26 12.94 -8.36 -10.80
CA THR A 26 14.04 -8.34 -11.79
C THR A 26 15.31 -7.89 -11.09
N PRO A 27 16.51 -8.18 -11.62
CA PRO A 27 17.78 -7.73 -11.02
C PRO A 27 17.87 -6.22 -10.79
N PHE A 28 17.05 -5.42 -11.50
CA PHE A 28 16.92 -3.99 -11.25
C PHE A 28 16.38 -3.65 -9.85
N LEU A 29 15.78 -4.60 -9.14
CA LEU A 29 15.21 -4.44 -7.81
C LEU A 29 16.11 -4.98 -6.69
N ASP A 30 17.26 -5.58 -7.00
CA ASP A 30 18.12 -6.27 -6.02
C ASP A 30 18.59 -5.35 -4.87
N ASN A 31 18.74 -4.05 -5.15
CA ASN A 31 19.16 -3.04 -4.18
C ASN A 31 17.99 -2.16 -3.68
N MET A 32 16.76 -2.65 -3.79
CA MET A 32 15.54 -1.95 -3.36
C MET A 32 14.92 -2.58 -2.11
N VAL A 33 14.58 -1.74 -1.14
CA VAL A 33 13.74 -2.11 0.00
C VAL A 33 12.36 -1.51 -0.25
N LEU A 34 11.36 -2.37 -0.42
CA LEU A 34 9.96 -1.97 -0.58
C LEU A 34 9.29 -1.89 0.79
N LEU A 35 8.72 -0.73 1.11
CA LEU A 35 7.86 -0.58 2.28
C LEU A 35 6.40 -0.59 1.81
N ALA A 36 5.65 -1.63 2.17
CA ALA A 36 4.24 -1.77 1.82
C ALA A 36 3.43 -2.32 3.00
N PRO A 37 2.16 -1.91 3.15
CA PRO A 37 1.30 -2.40 4.23
C PRO A 37 0.99 -3.90 4.09
N ASP A 38 0.69 -4.55 5.21
CA ASP A 38 0.22 -5.93 5.21
C ASP A 38 -1.12 -6.05 4.45
N PRO A 39 -1.28 -6.99 3.50
CA PRO A 39 -2.54 -7.20 2.79
C PRO A 39 -3.74 -7.51 3.70
N ALA A 40 -3.52 -8.18 4.83
CA ALA A 40 -4.55 -8.43 5.84
C ALA A 40 -4.95 -7.14 6.54
N TRP A 41 -4.00 -6.25 6.85
CA TRP A 41 -4.30 -4.91 7.36
C TRP A 41 -5.11 -4.10 6.35
N VAL A 42 -4.74 -4.13 5.06
CA VAL A 42 -5.47 -3.42 3.99
C VAL A 42 -6.94 -3.85 3.92
N LYS A 43 -7.24 -5.14 4.15
CA LYS A 43 -8.61 -5.66 4.18
C LYS A 43 -9.45 -5.11 5.33
N THR A 44 -8.83 -4.59 6.39
CA THR A 44 -9.54 -3.96 7.52
C THR A 44 -10.02 -2.54 7.22
N LEU A 45 -9.48 -1.91 6.17
CA LEU A 45 -9.88 -0.57 5.76
C LEU A 45 -11.31 -0.56 5.21
N PRO A 46 -11.97 0.61 5.18
CA PRO A 46 -13.26 0.75 4.51
C PRO A 46 -13.22 0.19 3.08
N ASN A 47 -14.18 -0.66 2.77
CA ASN A 47 -14.26 -1.38 1.50
C ASN A 47 -13.09 -2.34 1.19
N GLY A 48 -12.28 -2.69 2.19
CA GLY A 48 -11.18 -3.64 2.07
C GLY A 48 -10.02 -3.17 1.19
N LYS A 49 -9.89 -1.85 0.98
CA LYS A 49 -8.84 -1.26 0.13
C LYS A 49 -8.53 0.19 0.56
N PRO A 50 -7.38 0.75 0.14
CA PRO A 50 -7.16 2.18 0.23
C PRO A 50 -8.22 2.96 -0.59
N PRO A 51 -8.54 4.19 -0.18
CA PRO A 51 -9.38 5.08 -0.98
C PRO A 51 -8.84 5.24 -2.41
N ASP A 52 -9.72 5.16 -3.41
CA ASP A 52 -9.34 5.32 -4.82
C ASP A 52 -10.43 6.02 -5.65
N ARG A 53 -10.17 6.22 -6.95
CA ARG A 53 -11.10 6.90 -7.86
C ARG A 53 -12.44 6.17 -8.05
N ASN A 54 -12.51 4.87 -7.83
CA ASN A 54 -13.77 4.11 -7.96
C ASN A 54 -14.74 4.46 -6.82
N ASP A 55 -14.25 5.06 -5.73
CA ASP A 55 -15.09 5.52 -4.64
C ASP A 55 -16.03 6.65 -5.07
N PHE A 56 -15.68 7.45 -6.08
CA PHE A 56 -16.59 8.46 -6.63
C PHE A 56 -17.83 7.80 -7.25
N MET A 57 -17.65 6.68 -7.95
CA MET A 57 -18.76 5.90 -8.51
C MET A 57 -19.52 5.15 -7.43
N ARG A 58 -18.82 4.56 -6.43
CA ARG A 58 -19.45 3.81 -5.34
C ARG A 58 -20.35 4.66 -4.46
N TYR A 59 -19.90 5.85 -4.06
CA TYR A 59 -20.65 6.71 -3.15
C TYR A 59 -21.57 7.69 -3.89
N GLY A 60 -21.32 7.98 -5.16
CA GLY A 60 -22.15 8.88 -5.95
C GLY A 60 -22.33 10.25 -5.28
N THR A 61 -23.58 10.59 -4.97
CA THR A 61 -23.96 11.85 -4.30
C THR A 61 -23.76 11.82 -2.78
N ASP A 62 -23.49 10.65 -2.18
CA ASP A 62 -23.24 10.52 -0.74
C ASP A 62 -21.80 10.93 -0.39
N LEU A 63 -21.58 12.25 -0.41
CA LEU A 63 -20.31 12.85 -0.04
C LEU A 63 -19.92 12.54 1.41
N ALA A 64 -20.89 12.49 2.32
CA ALA A 64 -20.65 12.31 3.75
C ALA A 64 -20.06 10.91 4.03
N SER A 65 -20.64 9.86 3.45
CA SER A 65 -20.12 8.50 3.60
C SER A 65 -18.75 8.33 2.93
N ARG A 66 -18.53 8.95 1.76
CA ARG A 66 -17.21 8.95 1.11
C ARG A 66 -16.16 9.58 2.00
N MET A 67 -16.44 10.79 2.51
CA MET A 67 -15.54 11.51 3.41
C MET A 67 -15.26 10.72 4.68
N LYS A 68 -16.28 10.07 5.25
CA LYS A 68 -16.11 9.21 6.42
C LYS A 68 -15.15 8.06 6.13
N ALA A 69 -15.37 7.31 5.06
CA ALA A 69 -14.49 6.20 4.66
C ALA A 69 -13.05 6.65 4.43
N TRP A 70 -12.86 7.77 3.73
CA TRP A 70 -11.54 8.31 3.46
C TRP A 70 -10.83 8.76 4.74
N ARG A 71 -11.53 9.47 5.64
CA ARG A 71 -10.99 9.88 6.93
C ARG A 71 -10.61 8.67 7.79
N THR A 72 -11.44 7.64 7.83
CA THR A 72 -11.13 6.40 8.55
C THR A 72 -9.83 5.77 8.04
N ALA A 73 -9.63 5.69 6.72
CA ALA A 73 -8.40 5.14 6.15
C ALA A 73 -7.16 5.98 6.49
N VAL A 74 -7.28 7.32 6.45
CA VAL A 74 -6.19 8.23 6.85
C VAL A 74 -5.86 8.10 8.35
N MET A 75 -6.86 7.99 9.21
CA MET A 75 -6.60 7.78 10.65
C MET A 75 -5.93 6.43 10.90
N ALA A 76 -6.36 5.37 10.20
CA ALA A 76 -5.75 4.05 10.33
C ALA A 76 -4.27 4.03 9.89
N SER A 77 -3.88 4.87 8.92
CA SER A 77 -2.49 4.90 8.45
C SER A 77 -1.48 5.40 9.50
N ALA A 78 -1.94 6.04 10.58
CA ALA A 78 -1.06 6.40 11.70
C ALA A 78 -0.32 5.17 12.27
N GLN A 79 -0.99 4.02 12.33
CA GLN A 79 -0.39 2.75 12.76
C GLN A 79 0.86 2.40 11.95
N LEU A 80 0.83 2.60 10.62
CA LEU A 80 1.97 2.29 9.74
C LEU A 80 3.18 3.18 10.07
N VAL A 81 2.94 4.43 10.47
CA VAL A 81 4.01 5.35 10.90
C VAL A 81 4.61 4.89 12.21
N ASP A 82 3.77 4.54 13.19
CA ASP A 82 4.20 4.10 14.51
C ASP A 82 5.01 2.79 14.43
N GLU A 83 4.54 1.83 13.62
CA GLU A 83 5.23 0.55 13.40
C GLU A 83 6.57 0.73 12.69
N LEU A 84 6.65 1.61 11.68
CA LEU A 84 7.92 1.93 11.02
C LEU A 84 8.89 2.63 11.98
N GLN A 85 8.40 3.59 12.77
CA GLN A 85 9.21 4.29 13.78
C GLN A 85 9.78 3.32 14.81
N GLU A 86 8.99 2.35 15.28
CA GLU A 86 9.47 1.30 16.17
C GLU A 86 10.55 0.44 15.50
N TRP A 87 10.32 -0.01 14.27
CA TRP A 87 11.30 -0.81 13.54
C TRP A 87 12.61 -0.05 13.30
N LEU A 88 12.55 1.24 12.98
CA LEU A 88 13.75 2.08 12.81
C LEU A 88 14.54 2.22 14.12
N ARG A 89 13.87 2.28 15.28
CA ARG A 89 14.53 2.32 16.58
C ARG A 89 15.17 0.98 16.95
N ARG A 90 14.55 -0.14 16.55
CA ARG A 90 15.01 -1.51 16.83
C ARG A 90 14.81 -2.40 15.60
N PRO A 91 15.75 -2.37 14.64
CA PRO A 91 15.59 -3.11 13.39
C PRO A 91 15.54 -4.63 13.62
N ASP A 92 14.51 -5.25 13.06
CA ASP A 92 14.36 -6.70 13.00
C ASP A 92 14.36 -7.15 11.54
N MET A 93 15.50 -7.67 11.09
CA MET A 93 15.66 -8.14 9.71
C MET A 93 14.86 -9.42 9.42
N GLY A 94 14.38 -10.14 10.45
CA GLY A 94 13.47 -11.28 10.27
C GLY A 94 12.09 -10.88 9.72
N ARG A 95 11.75 -9.59 9.78
CA ARG A 95 10.51 -9.03 9.18
C ARG A 95 10.69 -8.63 7.72
N VAL A 96 11.91 -8.63 7.20
CA VAL A 96 12.19 -8.32 5.79
C VAL A 96 12.01 -9.61 4.97
N GLN A 97 11.19 -9.54 3.92
CA GLN A 97 10.84 -10.69 3.09
C GLN A 97 11.27 -10.44 1.64
N ALA A 98 11.59 -11.51 0.92
CA ALA A 98 11.77 -11.44 -0.52
C ALA A 98 10.43 -11.06 -1.19
N ILE A 99 10.51 -10.28 -2.27
CA ILE A 99 9.37 -9.78 -3.04
C ILE A 99 9.10 -10.68 -4.24
#